data_AF-A0A353W118-F1
#
_entry.id   AF-A0A353W118-F1
#
_cell.length_a   1.000
_cell.length_b   1.000
_cell.length_c   1.000
_cell.angle_alpha   90.00
_cell.angle_beta   90.00
_cell.angle_gamma   90.00
#
_symmetry.space_group_name_H-M   'P 1'
#
loop_
_entity.id
_entity.type
_entity.pdbx_description
1 polymer ?
#
loop_
_entity_poly.entity_id
_entity_poly.type
_entity_poly.pdbx_seq_one_letter_code
_entity_poly.pdbx_strand_id
1 'polypeptide(L)'
;MKKKLILLICMFLFLSFISAYANTGGVEGLTTVKGKVVEIVTHLKPDDLNAGEGSLIQEQQIVKVRVMSGDFQGREYLVENNMGSNQVRW
;
A
#
# COMPACT_ATOMS: atom_id res chain seq x y z
N MET A 1 35.14 28.44 -25.60
CA MET A 1 34.97 27.24 -24.75
C MET A 1 34.23 27.53 -23.44
N LYS A 2 34.48 28.67 -22.78
CA LYS A 2 33.77 29.09 -21.54
C LYS A 2 32.23 29.00 -21.61
N LYS A 3 31.61 29.44 -22.71
CA LYS A 3 30.15 29.33 -22.92
C LYS A 3 29.62 27.89 -22.96
N LYS A 4 30.39 26.95 -23.50
CA LYS A 4 30.02 25.52 -23.57
C LYS A 4 30.12 24.87 -22.18
N LEU A 5 31.08 25.28 -21.37
CA LEU A 5 31.26 24.81 -19.99
C LEU A 5 30.09 25.25 -19.10
N ILE A 6 29.64 26.50 -19.22
CA ILE A 6 28.50 27.02 -18.47
C ILE A 6 27.22 26.25 -18.81
N LEU A 7 26.98 26.00 -20.09
CA LEU A 7 25.83 25.21 -20.55
C LEU A 7 25.84 23.79 -19.94
N LEU A 8 27.00 23.16 -19.87
CA LEU A 8 27.17 21.81 -19.36
C LEU A 8 26.91 21.74 -17.83
N ILE A 9 27.34 22.77 -17.09
CA ILE A 9 27.04 22.90 -15.65
C ILE A 9 25.53 23.09 -15.43
N CYS A 10 24.88 23.96 -16.20
CA CYS A 10 23.44 24.15 -16.11
C CYS A 10 22.67 22.86 -16.43
N MET A 11 23.10 22.11 -17.45
CA MET A 11 22.49 20.84 -17.82
C MET A 11 22.60 19.83 -16.67
N PHE A 12 23.78 19.71 -16.05
CA PHE A 12 23.98 18.85 -14.89
C PHE A 12 23.10 19.25 -13.70
N LEU A 13 22.98 20.55 -13.41
CA LEU A 13 22.11 21.04 -12.35
C LEU A 13 20.64 20.70 -12.61
N PHE A 14 20.16 20.84 -13.85
CA PHE A 14 18.79 20.47 -14.22
C PHE A 14 18.51 18.97 -14.11
N LEU A 15 19.47 18.12 -14.50
CA LEU A 15 19.38 16.66 -14.36
C LEU A 15 19.25 16.23 -12.89
N SER A 16 19.93 16.92 -11.96
CA SER A 16 19.85 16.63 -10.52
C SER A 16 18.43 16.81 -9.95
N PHE A 17 17.68 17.81 -10.42
CA PHE A 17 16.31 18.06 -9.97
C PHE A 17 15.34 16.97 -10.41
N ILE A 18 15.52 16.41 -11.61
CA ILE A 18 14.67 15.34 -12.14
C ILE A 18 14.89 14.04 -11.35
N SER A 19 16.15 13.71 -11.06
CA SER A 19 16.51 12.51 -10.30
C SER A 19 16.00 12.54 -8.86
N ALA A 20 15.98 13.72 -8.21
CA ALA A 20 15.41 13.87 -6.87
C ALA A 20 13.89 13.66 -6.84
N TYR A 21 13.17 14.10 -7.89
CA TYR A 21 11.72 13.91 -8.02
C TYR A 21 11.33 12.46 -8.34
N ALA A 22 12.20 11.71 -9.03
CA ALA A 22 11.93 10.31 -9.37
C ALA A 22 12.14 9.34 -8.18
N ASN A 23 12.94 9.72 -7.17
CA ASN A 23 13.34 8.83 -6.08
C ASN A 23 12.41 8.87 -4.84
N THR A 24 11.30 9.61 -4.90
CA THR A 24 10.28 9.62 -3.82
C THR A 24 9.20 8.54 -4.00
N GLY A 25 9.11 7.92 -5.18
CA GLY A 25 8.02 6.99 -5.52
C GLY A 25 8.03 5.63 -4.82
N GLY A 26 8.97 5.36 -3.91
CA GLY A 26 9.12 4.03 -3.29
C GLY A 26 8.51 3.89 -1.89
N VAL A 27 8.44 4.98 -1.10
CA VAL A 27 8.05 4.91 0.33
C VAL A 27 7.17 6.10 0.75
N GLU A 28 7.17 7.21 0.02
CA GLU A 28 6.21 8.32 0.20
C GLU A 28 4.89 7.98 -0.51
N GLY A 29 4.03 7.22 0.14
CA GLY A 29 2.73 6.88 -0.45
C GLY A 29 1.90 5.87 0.34
N LEU A 30 2.51 5.20 1.32
CA LEU A 30 1.78 4.39 2.29
C LEU A 30 1.15 5.31 3.32
N THR A 31 -0.09 5.73 3.06
CA THR A 31 -0.91 6.46 4.03
C THR A 31 -1.74 5.47 4.84
N THR A 32 -1.52 5.46 6.16
CA THR A 32 -2.31 4.62 7.06
C THR A 32 -3.65 5.30 7.31
N VAL A 33 -4.72 4.68 6.84
CA VAL A 33 -6.09 5.17 7.03
C VAL A 33 -6.83 4.36 8.08
N LYS A 34 -7.65 5.01 8.90
CA LYS A 34 -8.64 4.33 9.73
C LYS A 34 -9.91 4.17 8.92
N GLY A 35 -10.31 2.92 8.67
CA GLY A 35 -11.53 2.58 7.93
C GLY A 35 -12.46 1.71 8.73
N LYS A 36 -13.72 1.65 8.30
CA LYS A 36 -14.73 0.72 8.82
C LYS A 36 -15.11 -0.26 7.72
N VAL A 37 -15.14 -1.55 8.02
CA VAL A 37 -15.70 -2.57 7.13
C VAL A 37 -17.20 -2.32 6.99
N VAL A 38 -17.65 -2.11 5.76
CA VAL A 38 -19.06 -1.88 5.41
C VAL A 38 -19.70 -3.18 4.92
N GLU A 39 -18.93 -4.02 4.23
CA GLU A 39 -19.43 -5.25 3.60
C GLU A 39 -18.29 -6.27 3.50
N ILE A 40 -18.61 -7.55 3.73
CA ILE A 40 -17.73 -8.67 3.38
C ILE A 40 -18.20 -9.18 2.02
N VAL A 41 -17.36 -9.04 0.99
CA VAL A 41 -17.69 -9.43 -0.39
C VAL A 41 -17.47 -10.93 -0.58
N THR A 42 -16.34 -11.42 -0.08
CA THR A 42 -15.95 -12.82 -0.19
C THR A 42 -15.28 -13.27 1.09
N HIS A 43 -15.58 -14.49 1.55
CA HIS A 43 -14.91 -15.14 2.66
C HIS A 43 -14.43 -16.51 2.19
N LEU A 44 -13.11 -16.68 2.13
CA LEU A 44 -12.43 -17.93 1.81
C LEU A 44 -12.01 -18.60 3.11
N LYS A 45 -12.52 -19.81 3.33
CA LYS A 45 -12.17 -20.66 4.46
C LYS A 45 -10.85 -21.38 4.22
N PRO A 46 -10.22 -21.99 5.25
CA PRO A 46 -8.97 -22.73 5.07
C PRO A 46 -9.05 -23.77 3.94
N ASP A 47 -10.19 -24.48 3.86
CA ASP A 47 -10.47 -25.50 2.85
C ASP A 47 -10.47 -24.91 1.42
N ASP A 48 -11.02 -23.71 1.24
CA ASP A 48 -11.06 -23.00 -0.04
C ASP A 48 -9.66 -22.51 -0.46
N LEU A 49 -8.79 -22.28 0.52
CA LEU A 49 -7.42 -21.77 0.35
C LEU A 49 -6.38 -22.89 0.19
N ASN A 50 -6.77 -24.16 0.30
CA ASN A 50 -5.86 -25.30 0.44
C ASN A 50 -4.80 -25.07 1.54
N ALA A 51 -5.16 -24.34 2.60
CA ALA A 51 -4.26 -24.04 3.70
C ALA A 51 -4.02 -25.31 4.52
N GLY A 52 -2.79 -25.83 4.47
CA GLY A 52 -2.39 -26.99 5.28
C GLY A 52 -2.34 -26.67 6.78
N GLU A 53 -2.32 -27.73 7.62
CA GLU A 53 -2.09 -27.59 9.06
C GLU A 53 -0.77 -26.82 9.30
N GLY A 54 -0.86 -25.67 9.99
CA GLY A 54 0.27 -24.79 10.26
C GLY A 54 0.41 -23.58 9.33
N SER A 55 -0.48 -23.39 8.35
CA SER A 55 -0.52 -22.15 7.56
C SER A 55 -0.76 -20.92 8.45
N LEU A 56 0.05 -19.86 8.24
CA LEU A 56 -0.13 -18.57 8.92
C LEU A 56 -1.43 -17.87 8.49
N ILE A 57 -1.93 -18.17 7.29
CA ILE A 57 -3.18 -17.66 6.76
C ILE A 57 -4.17 -18.80 6.79
N GLN A 58 -5.12 -18.71 7.72
CA GLN A 58 -6.17 -19.71 7.90
C GLN A 58 -7.45 -19.25 7.19
N GLU A 59 -7.74 -17.95 7.21
CA GLU A 59 -8.89 -17.38 6.53
C GLU A 59 -8.50 -16.12 5.76
N GLN A 60 -9.16 -15.90 4.63
CA GLN A 60 -8.99 -14.69 3.83
C GLN A 60 -10.35 -14.10 3.51
N GLN A 61 -10.48 -12.79 3.73
CA GLN A 61 -11.69 -12.05 3.39
C GLN A 61 -11.37 -10.91 2.43
N ILE A 62 -12.21 -10.74 1.41
CA ILE A 62 -12.24 -9.53 0.61
C ILE A 62 -13.34 -8.65 1.19
N VAL A 63 -12.95 -7.52 1.78
CA VAL A 63 -13.86 -6.61 2.48
C VAL A 63 -13.91 -5.26 1.80
N LYS A 64 -15.10 -4.66 1.77
CA LYS A 64 -15.28 -3.26 1.38
C LYS A 64 -15.12 -2.40 2.62
N VAL A 65 -14.12 -1.52 2.61
CA VAL A 65 -13.77 -0.63 3.72
C VAL A 65 -14.06 0.80 3.31
N ARG A 66 -14.85 1.51 4.12
CA ARG A 66 -15.04 2.95 4.01
C ARG A 66 -14.03 3.67 4.89
N VAL A 67 -13.26 4.58 4.32
CA VAL A 67 -12.27 5.38 5.06
C VAL A 67 -13.00 6.41 5.92
N MET A 68 -12.67 6.44 7.21
CA MET A 68 -13.31 7.31 8.20
C MET A 68 -12.51 8.59 8.48
N SER A 69 -11.19 8.57 8.24
CA SER A 69 -10.31 9.73 8.50
C SER A 69 -9.09 9.75 7.58
N GLY A 70 -8.57 10.94 7.30
CA GLY A 70 -7.41 11.18 6.42
C GLY A 70 -7.83 11.67 5.03
N ASP A 71 -6.86 11.77 4.11
CA ASP A 71 -7.04 12.39 2.79
C ASP A 71 -8.07 11.69 1.89
N PHE A 72 -8.43 10.45 2.23
CA PHE A 72 -9.35 9.60 1.48
C PHE A 72 -10.70 9.40 2.19
N GLN A 73 -11.01 10.21 3.22
CA GLN A 73 -12.25 10.09 3.99
C GLN A 73 -13.50 10.03 3.11
N GLY A 74 -14.40 9.10 3.42
CA GLY A 74 -15.66 8.87 2.72
C GLY A 74 -15.54 7.95 1.50
N ARG A 75 -14.33 7.67 1.00
CA ARG A 75 -14.10 6.74 -0.11
C ARG A 75 -14.16 5.29 0.36
N GLU A 76 -14.51 4.41 -0.57
CA GLU A 76 -14.61 2.97 -0.35
C GLU A 76 -13.58 2.23 -1.18
N TYR A 77 -12.95 1.22 -0.56
CA TYR A 77 -11.93 0.38 -1.19
C TYR A 77 -12.19 -1.08 -0.88
N LEU A 78 -11.83 -1.95 -1.82
CA LEU A 78 -11.73 -3.38 -1.57
C LEU A 78 -10.37 -3.68 -0.98
N VAL A 79 -10.35 -4.36 0.16
CA VAL A 79 -9.15 -4.68 0.91
C VAL A 79 -9.15 -6.17 1.20
N GLU A 80 -8.00 -6.79 1.00
CA GLU A 80 -7.76 -8.17 1.43
C GLU A 80 -7.39 -8.18 2.90
N ASN A 81 -8.20 -8.87 3.69
CA ASN A 81 -7.97 -9.10 5.10
C ASN A 81 -7.54 -10.56 5.30
N ASN A 82 -6.24 -10.76 5.50
CA ASN A 82 -5.68 -12.07 5.83
C ASN A 82 -5.82 -12.29 7.34
N MET A 83 -6.74 -13.16 7.72
CA MET A 83 -6.95 -13.52 9.11
C MET A 83 -5.97 -14.64 9.49
N GLY A 84 -4.94 -14.24 10.23
CA GLY A 84 -4.05 -15.20 10.90
C GLY A 84 -4.73 -15.85 12.10
N SER A 85 -4.21 -17.00 12.54
CA SER A 85 -4.72 -17.69 13.73
C SER A 85 -4.46 -16.85 14.98
N ASN A 86 -5.38 -15.96 15.32
CA ASN A 86 -5.25 -15.14 16.52
C ASN A 86 -5.75 -15.95 17.72
N GLN A 87 -4.96 -16.95 18.13
CA GLN A 87 -5.10 -17.54 19.46
C GLN A 87 -4.60 -16.50 20.48
N VAL A 88 -5.40 -15.48 20.73
CA VAL A 88 -5.24 -14.65 21.93
C VAL A 88 -5.66 -15.55 23.09
N ARG A 89 -4.69 -16.22 23.71
CA ARG A 89 -4.85 -16.80 25.04
C ARG A 89 -5.16 -15.65 25.99
N TRP A 90 -6.40 -15.57 26.45
CA TRP A 90 -6.79 -14.79 27.62
C TRP A 90 -6.35 -15.52 28.89
#